data_AF-A0A6G3RZS8-F1
#
_entry.id   AF-A0A6G3RZS8-F1
#
_cell.length_a   1.000
_cell.length_b   1.000
_cell.length_c   1.000
_cell.angle_alpha   90.00
_cell.angle_beta   90.00
_cell.angle_gamma   90.00
#
_symmetry.space_group_name_H-M   'P 1'
#
loop_
_entity.id
_entity.type
_entity.pdbx_description
1 polymer ?
#
loop_
_entity_poly.entity_id
_entity_poly.type
_entity_poly.pdbx_seq_one_letter_code
_entity_poly.pdbx_strand_id
1 'polypeptide(L)'
;GRAPDPASAQRRATLREQQDRTRGIAFARRLTDKGAERADLLFGVGAVLIVLVLAGLYLVQELEVALAVEFRARVTSIVQFLVSLAGVILVALIAVALFTARSIAIRRDARENAGLAWAFGAFWPRAAHPFAPTAWTVRAVPELVHRIDHLLSRDPRARLLLHTNSLGSVIAVLALWQTRPEHRRRIALLSTGCPLTLFFTRHYPAYAVHDRIAPLAASIAGWTNIRRDTDPMAADIAVAGVRDVVWSDATDPYGPPPSTPADVLAQQTDRGPHQPVFRQLEGHVNHRADPRIDAERDALLEMLAAVPDLDP
;
A
#
# COMPACT_ATOMS: atom_id res chain seq x y z
N GLY A 1 -26.29 -46.45 15.91
CA GLY A 1 -25.16 -45.78 15.24
C GLY A 1 -24.14 -45.41 16.29
N ARG A 2 -22.88 -45.84 16.13
CA ARG A 2 -21.80 -45.52 17.09
C ARG A 2 -21.49 -44.03 16.98
N ALA A 3 -21.59 -43.28 18.08
CA ALA A 3 -21.20 -41.88 18.11
C ALA A 3 -19.70 -41.76 17.70
N PRO A 4 -19.32 -40.75 16.92
CA PRO A 4 -17.93 -40.58 16.51
C PRO A 4 -17.04 -40.36 17.75
N ASP A 5 -15.88 -41.03 17.77
CA ASP A 5 -14.86 -40.89 18.80
C ASP A 5 -14.46 -39.41 18.95
N PRO A 6 -14.58 -38.80 20.16
CA PRO A 6 -14.26 -37.39 20.39
C PRO A 6 -12.83 -37.02 19.98
N ALA A 7 -11.85 -37.92 20.11
CA ALA A 7 -10.48 -37.67 19.66
C ALA A 7 -10.39 -37.52 18.13
N SER A 8 -11.17 -38.30 17.40
CA SER A 8 -11.26 -38.22 15.93
C SER A 8 -11.96 -36.94 15.44
N ALA A 9 -12.89 -36.41 16.23
CA ALA A 9 -13.59 -35.16 15.92
C ALA A 9 -12.68 -33.95 16.15
N GLN A 10 -11.95 -33.93 17.27
CA GLN A 10 -10.99 -32.87 17.60
C GLN A 10 -9.86 -32.82 16.57
N ARG A 11 -9.30 -33.97 16.17
CA ARG A 11 -8.26 -34.03 15.13
C ARG A 11 -8.75 -33.47 13.79
N ARG A 12 -10.00 -33.78 13.40
CA ARG A 12 -10.62 -33.25 12.18
C ARG A 12 -10.84 -31.74 12.25
N ALA A 13 -11.21 -31.20 13.41
CA ALA A 13 -11.36 -29.77 13.60
C ALA A 13 -10.02 -29.03 13.44
N THR A 14 -8.95 -29.51 14.08
CA THR A 14 -7.60 -28.93 13.97
C THR A 14 -7.10 -28.93 12.53
N LEU A 15 -7.29 -30.04 11.79
CA LEU A 15 -6.89 -30.13 10.39
C LEU A 15 -7.64 -29.14 9.49
N ARG A 16 -8.95 -28.95 9.71
CA ARG A 16 -9.73 -27.96 8.96
C ARG A 16 -9.22 -26.55 9.22
N GLU A 17 -8.94 -26.23 10.48
CA GLU A 17 -8.44 -24.91 10.86
C GLU A 17 -7.05 -24.62 10.25
N GLN A 18 -6.15 -25.62 10.24
CA GLN A 18 -4.85 -25.54 9.55
C GLN A 18 -5.02 -25.35 8.04
N GLN A 19 -5.97 -26.05 7.40
CA GLN A 19 -6.27 -25.88 5.98
C GLN A 19 -6.81 -24.48 5.68
N ASP A 20 -7.73 -23.98 6.48
CA ASP A 20 -8.31 -22.64 6.31
C ASP A 20 -7.26 -21.54 6.54
N ARG A 21 -6.37 -21.71 7.53
CA ARG A 21 -5.21 -20.85 7.75
C ARG A 21 -4.29 -20.81 6.53
N THR A 22 -3.93 -21.98 6.00
CA THR A 22 -3.06 -22.11 4.83
C THR A 22 -3.68 -21.43 3.59
N ARG A 23 -4.99 -21.63 3.39
CA ARG A 23 -5.74 -20.96 2.31
C ARG A 23 -5.77 -19.46 2.49
N GLY A 24 -5.96 -18.96 3.72
CA GLY A 24 -5.94 -17.54 4.03
C GLY A 24 -4.59 -16.88 3.74
N ILE A 25 -3.49 -17.52 4.14
CA ILE A 25 -2.12 -17.06 3.84
C ILE A 25 -1.89 -17.04 2.33
N ALA A 26 -2.22 -18.13 1.63
CA ALA A 26 -2.04 -18.22 0.18
C ALA A 26 -2.87 -17.17 -0.57
N PHE A 27 -4.09 -16.90 -0.11
CA PHE A 27 -4.93 -15.84 -0.66
C PHE A 27 -4.32 -14.45 -0.44
N ALA A 28 -3.87 -14.15 0.78
CA ALA A 28 -3.25 -12.86 1.10
C ALA A 28 -1.98 -12.61 0.27
N ARG A 29 -1.07 -13.60 0.20
CA ARG A 29 0.13 -13.53 -0.66
C ARG A 29 -0.22 -13.34 -2.13
N ARG A 30 -1.25 -14.04 -2.63
CA ARG A 30 -1.72 -13.87 -4.02
C ARG A 30 -2.25 -12.45 -4.28
N LEU A 31 -2.89 -11.82 -3.30
CA LEU A 31 -3.30 -10.41 -3.40
C LEU A 31 -2.07 -9.50 -3.43
N THR A 32 -1.04 -9.78 -2.64
CA THR A 32 0.23 -9.04 -2.70
C THR A 32 0.90 -9.15 -4.08
N ASP A 33 1.04 -10.37 -4.58
CA ASP A 33 1.79 -10.62 -5.82
C ASP A 33 1.05 -10.14 -7.07
N LYS A 34 -0.27 -10.35 -7.14
CA LYS A 34 -1.07 -10.13 -8.37
C LYS A 34 -2.13 -9.04 -8.25
N GLY A 35 -2.31 -8.45 -7.07
CA GLY A 35 -3.35 -7.45 -6.82
C GLY A 35 -3.15 -6.21 -7.66
N ALA A 36 -1.94 -5.65 -7.64
CA ALA A 36 -1.61 -4.44 -8.39
C ALA A 36 -1.72 -4.65 -9.92
N GLU A 37 -1.24 -5.79 -10.44
CA GLU A 37 -1.36 -6.13 -11.88
C GLU A 37 -2.82 -6.19 -12.33
N ARG A 38 -3.69 -6.82 -11.53
CA ARG A 38 -5.12 -6.90 -11.83
C ARG A 38 -5.80 -5.54 -11.74
N ALA A 39 -5.43 -4.73 -10.75
CA ALA A 39 -5.96 -3.37 -10.62
C ALA A 39 -5.60 -2.54 -11.86
N ASP A 40 -4.35 -2.59 -12.31
CA ASP A 40 -3.92 -1.93 -13.55
C ASP A 40 -4.66 -2.40 -14.78
N LEU A 41 -4.86 -3.70 -14.94
CA LEU A 41 -5.63 -4.24 -16.05
C LEU A 41 -7.06 -3.68 -16.04
N LEU A 42 -7.70 -3.63 -14.87
CA LEU A 42 -9.04 -3.06 -14.71
C LEU A 42 -9.06 -1.56 -15.04
N PHE A 43 -8.08 -0.79 -14.56
CA PHE A 43 -7.97 0.64 -14.88
C PHE A 43 -7.72 0.86 -16.38
N GLY A 44 -6.85 0.07 -17.01
CA GLY A 44 -6.56 0.14 -18.43
C GLY A 44 -7.78 -0.19 -19.29
N VAL A 45 -8.49 -1.29 -18.97
CA VAL A 45 -9.75 -1.65 -19.66
C VAL A 45 -10.79 -0.56 -19.46
N GLY A 46 -10.95 -0.04 -18.25
CA GLY A 46 -11.87 1.06 -17.95
C GLY A 46 -11.57 2.33 -18.77
N ALA A 47 -10.30 2.73 -18.85
CA ALA A 47 -9.88 3.89 -19.62
C ALA A 47 -10.16 3.72 -21.13
N VAL A 48 -9.87 2.55 -21.69
CA VAL A 48 -10.18 2.24 -23.09
C VAL A 48 -11.68 2.31 -23.35
N LEU A 49 -12.51 1.73 -22.46
CA LEU A 49 -13.95 1.81 -22.58
C LEU A 49 -14.47 3.26 -22.54
N ILE A 50 -13.92 4.09 -21.65
CA ILE A 50 -14.28 5.51 -21.57
C ILE A 50 -13.93 6.22 -22.89
N VAL A 51 -12.74 6.02 -23.43
CA VAL A 51 -12.31 6.61 -24.71
C VAL A 51 -13.21 6.16 -25.85
N LEU A 52 -13.56 4.88 -25.93
CA LEU A 52 -14.46 4.35 -26.96
C LEU A 52 -15.85 4.97 -26.87
N VAL A 53 -16.38 5.16 -25.65
CA VAL A 53 -17.67 5.82 -25.43
C VAL A 53 -17.59 7.29 -25.88
N LEU A 54 -16.57 8.03 -25.47
CA LEU A 54 -16.40 9.43 -25.85
C LEU A 54 -16.22 9.61 -27.37
N ALA A 55 -15.43 8.74 -28.01
CA ALA A 55 -15.25 8.73 -29.46
C ALA A 55 -16.57 8.41 -30.19
N GLY A 56 -17.35 7.45 -29.68
CA GLY A 56 -18.68 7.15 -30.22
C GLY A 56 -19.63 8.34 -30.13
N LEU A 57 -19.66 9.04 -29.00
CA LEU A 57 -20.45 10.26 -28.82
C LEU A 57 -20.03 11.38 -29.78
N TYR A 58 -18.72 11.60 -29.94
CA TYR A 58 -18.18 12.58 -30.88
C TYR A 58 -18.55 12.26 -32.34
N LEU A 59 -18.41 11.00 -32.75
CA LEU A 59 -18.78 10.55 -34.09
C LEU A 59 -20.27 10.73 -34.39
N VAL A 60 -21.15 10.49 -33.40
CA VAL A 60 -22.60 10.73 -33.55
C VAL A 60 -22.89 12.22 -33.77
N GLN A 61 -22.18 13.11 -33.07
CA GLN A 61 -22.32 14.56 -33.22
C GLN A 61 -21.86 15.05 -34.60
N GLU A 62 -20.74 14.53 -35.12
CA GLU A 62 -20.21 14.92 -36.44
C GLU A 62 -21.02 14.31 -37.61
N LEU A 63 -21.54 13.08 -37.45
CA LEU A 63 -22.38 12.43 -38.48
C LEU A 63 -23.78 13.04 -38.61
N GLU A 64 -24.19 13.92 -37.69
CA GLU A 64 -25.47 14.63 -37.76
C GLU A 64 -25.59 15.52 -39.02
N VAL A 65 -24.47 15.79 -39.71
CA VAL A 65 -24.39 16.69 -40.87
C VAL A 65 -24.62 15.99 -42.23
N ALA A 66 -24.68 14.65 -42.33
CA ALA A 66 -24.50 14.00 -43.64
C ALA A 66 -25.48 12.91 -44.13
N LEU A 67 -26.53 12.45 -43.42
CA LEU A 67 -27.10 11.12 -43.72
C LEU A 67 -28.62 10.98 -43.96
N ALA A 68 -28.94 10.05 -44.89
CA ALA A 68 -30.27 9.66 -45.36
C ALA A 68 -31.19 9.10 -44.24
N VAL A 69 -32.51 9.15 -44.47
CA VAL A 69 -33.57 8.86 -43.48
C VAL A 69 -33.42 7.51 -42.78
N GLU A 70 -33.02 6.45 -43.50
CA GLU A 70 -32.83 5.10 -42.93
C GLU A 70 -31.62 5.01 -41.98
N PHE A 71 -30.54 5.72 -42.33
CA PHE A 71 -29.37 5.82 -41.46
C PHE A 71 -29.70 6.61 -40.19
N ARG A 72 -30.49 7.68 -40.32
CA ARG A 72 -30.98 8.48 -39.18
C ARG A 72 -31.81 7.63 -38.21
N ALA A 73 -32.76 6.84 -38.72
CA ALA A 73 -33.60 5.97 -37.87
C ALA A 73 -32.77 4.94 -37.09
N ARG A 74 -31.77 4.32 -37.74
CA ARG A 74 -30.88 3.35 -37.09
C ARG A 74 -29.99 4.01 -36.03
N VAL A 75 -29.43 5.20 -36.30
CA VAL A 75 -28.64 5.97 -35.34
C VAL A 75 -29.48 6.38 -34.13
N THR A 76 -30.69 6.92 -34.34
CA THR A 76 -31.57 7.31 -33.24
C THR A 76 -31.92 6.14 -32.34
N SER A 77 -32.19 4.96 -32.91
CA SER A 77 -32.47 3.74 -32.14
C SER A 77 -31.27 3.29 -31.29
N ILE A 78 -30.06 3.34 -31.85
CA ILE A 78 -28.81 3.04 -31.13
C ILE A 78 -28.61 4.04 -29.98
N VAL A 79 -28.78 5.34 -30.23
CA VAL A 79 -28.64 6.38 -29.20
C VAL A 79 -29.66 6.19 -28.09
N GLN A 80 -30.93 5.91 -28.40
CA GLN A 80 -31.96 5.65 -27.39
C GLN A 80 -31.67 4.41 -26.54
N PHE A 81 -31.16 3.34 -27.18
CA PHE A 81 -30.70 2.15 -26.47
C PHE A 81 -29.53 2.48 -25.52
N LEU A 82 -28.52 3.22 -26.00
CA LEU A 82 -27.37 3.64 -25.20
C LEU A 82 -27.78 4.55 -24.03
N VAL A 83 -28.72 5.48 -24.23
CA VAL A 83 -29.26 6.34 -23.17
C VAL A 83 -30.01 5.52 -22.13
N SER A 84 -30.81 4.54 -22.55
CA SER A 84 -31.52 3.64 -21.65
C SER A 84 -30.56 2.77 -20.85
N LEU A 85 -29.53 2.23 -21.51
CA LEU A 85 -28.47 1.47 -20.87
C LEU A 85 -27.69 2.35 -19.87
N ALA A 86 -27.36 3.59 -20.25
CA ALA A 86 -26.71 4.55 -19.36
C ALA A 86 -27.57 4.87 -18.13
N GLY A 87 -28.90 4.98 -18.30
CA GLY A 87 -29.83 5.14 -17.19
C GLY A 87 -29.79 3.96 -16.22
N VAL A 88 -29.81 2.73 -16.73
CA VAL A 88 -29.70 1.51 -15.91
C VAL A 88 -28.34 1.44 -15.19
N ILE A 89 -27.25 1.75 -15.90
CA ILE A 89 -25.90 1.80 -15.32
C ILE A 89 -25.85 2.86 -14.21
N LEU A 90 -26.42 4.05 -14.43
CA LEU A 90 -26.45 5.11 -13.44
C LEU A 90 -27.19 4.68 -12.17
N VAL A 91 -28.36 4.05 -12.30
CA VAL A 91 -29.11 3.51 -11.16
C VAL A 91 -28.30 2.43 -10.42
N ALA A 92 -27.64 1.53 -11.16
CA ALA A 92 -26.77 0.52 -10.58
C ALA A 92 -25.57 1.14 -9.82
N LEU A 93 -24.92 2.17 -10.40
CA LEU A 93 -23.84 2.91 -9.76
C LEU A 93 -24.31 3.63 -8.49
N ILE A 94 -25.50 4.24 -8.50
CA ILE A 94 -26.10 4.85 -7.31
C ILE A 94 -26.34 3.78 -6.22
N ALA A 95 -26.89 2.62 -6.59
CA ALA A 95 -27.10 1.52 -5.64
C ALA A 95 -25.78 1.01 -5.03
N VAL A 96 -24.73 0.86 -5.86
CA VAL A 96 -23.38 0.49 -5.40
C VAL A 96 -22.80 1.58 -4.48
N ALA A 97 -22.98 2.86 -4.82
CA ALA A 97 -22.52 3.97 -3.99
C ALA A 97 -23.21 3.98 -2.62
N LEU A 98 -24.54 3.78 -2.58
CA LEU A 98 -25.30 3.67 -1.33
C LEU A 98 -24.88 2.44 -0.50
N PHE A 99 -24.66 1.30 -1.13
CA PHE A 99 -24.18 0.10 -0.46
C PHE A 99 -22.78 0.30 0.13
N THR A 100 -21.89 0.95 -0.64
CA THR A 100 -20.53 1.28 -0.21
C THR A 100 -20.55 2.27 0.95
N ALA A 101 -21.36 3.33 0.86
CA ALA A 101 -21.53 4.31 1.93
C ALA A 101 -22.06 3.68 3.21
N ARG A 102 -23.07 2.79 3.11
CA ARG A 102 -23.58 2.01 4.24
C ARG A 102 -22.52 1.09 4.83
N SER A 103 -21.76 0.40 3.98
CA SER A 103 -20.69 -0.49 4.41
C SER A 103 -19.62 0.28 5.19
N ILE A 104 -19.18 1.42 4.67
CA ILE A 104 -18.29 2.34 5.37
C ILE A 104 -18.94 2.80 6.68
N ALA A 105 -20.20 3.24 6.72
CA ALA A 105 -20.82 3.69 7.96
C ALA A 105 -20.82 2.62 9.07
N ILE A 106 -21.14 1.38 8.73
CA ILE A 106 -21.34 0.30 9.72
C ILE A 106 -20.03 -0.41 10.05
N ARG A 107 -19.25 -0.78 9.05
CA ARG A 107 -18.11 -1.69 9.21
C ARG A 107 -16.80 -0.95 9.45
N ARG A 108 -16.09 -1.33 10.51
CA ARG A 108 -14.81 -0.70 10.89
C ARG A 108 -13.73 -0.85 9.81
N ASP A 109 -13.56 -2.05 9.28
CA ASP A 109 -12.59 -2.35 8.23
C ASP A 109 -12.86 -1.57 6.94
N ALA A 110 -14.13 -1.41 6.58
CA ALA A 110 -14.52 -0.59 5.44
C ALA A 110 -14.19 0.90 5.65
N ARG A 111 -14.38 1.44 6.87
CA ARG A 111 -13.96 2.82 7.20
C ARG A 111 -12.47 3.01 7.11
N GLU A 112 -11.70 2.08 7.66
CA GLU A 112 -10.24 2.16 7.67
C GLU A 112 -9.69 2.12 6.24
N ASN A 113 -10.19 1.19 5.41
CA ASN A 113 -9.81 1.10 4.00
C ASN A 113 -10.25 2.34 3.20
N ALA A 114 -11.44 2.87 3.45
CA ALA A 114 -11.91 4.10 2.81
C ALA A 114 -11.08 5.32 3.23
N GLY A 115 -10.71 5.42 4.51
CA GLY A 115 -9.80 6.45 5.01
C GLY A 115 -8.42 6.36 4.37
N LEU A 116 -7.90 5.14 4.17
CA LEU A 116 -6.65 4.91 3.46
C LEU A 116 -6.75 5.33 1.99
N ALA A 117 -7.79 4.90 1.28
CA ALA A 117 -8.04 5.30 -0.10
C ALA A 117 -8.17 6.83 -0.24
N TRP A 118 -8.88 7.48 0.70
CA TRP A 118 -8.97 8.92 0.78
C TRP A 118 -7.60 9.57 1.01
N ALA A 119 -6.76 9.01 1.88
CA ALA A 119 -5.42 9.54 2.14
C ALA A 119 -4.53 9.51 0.88
N PHE A 120 -4.64 8.48 0.04
CA PHE A 120 -3.98 8.42 -1.28
C PHE A 120 -4.57 9.44 -2.26
N GLY A 121 -5.89 9.60 -2.31
CA GLY A 121 -6.54 10.59 -3.15
C GLY A 121 -6.19 12.04 -2.77
N ALA A 122 -6.07 12.31 -1.46
CA ALA A 122 -5.70 13.60 -0.89
C ALA A 122 -4.19 13.82 -0.77
N PHE A 123 -3.38 12.98 -1.38
CA PHE A 123 -1.93 13.11 -1.34
C PHE A 123 -1.41 14.20 -2.28
N TRP A 124 -1.98 14.30 -3.49
CA TRP A 124 -1.52 15.21 -4.55
C TRP A 124 -2.29 16.53 -4.55
N PRO A 125 -1.63 17.67 -4.84
CA PRO A 125 -2.30 18.96 -4.96
C PRO A 125 -3.26 18.94 -6.15
N ARG A 126 -4.27 19.84 -6.14
CA ARG A 126 -5.24 20.01 -7.23
C ARG A 126 -4.61 20.25 -8.61
N ALA A 127 -3.37 20.72 -8.66
CA ALA A 127 -2.59 20.83 -9.89
C ALA A 127 -2.44 19.48 -10.63
N ALA A 128 -2.50 18.36 -9.92
CA ALA A 128 -2.44 17.03 -10.52
C ALA A 128 -3.80 16.50 -10.99
N HIS A 129 -4.92 16.90 -10.36
CA HIS A 129 -6.27 16.55 -10.78
C HIS A 129 -7.32 17.52 -10.22
N PRO A 130 -8.26 18.04 -11.04
CA PRO A 130 -9.19 19.11 -10.63
C PRO A 130 -10.12 18.71 -9.49
N PHE A 131 -10.42 17.42 -9.34
CA PHE A 131 -11.26 16.90 -8.25
C PHE A 131 -10.46 16.43 -7.02
N ALA A 132 -9.14 16.63 -6.99
CA ALA A 132 -8.36 16.27 -5.81
C ALA A 132 -8.79 17.13 -4.60
N PRO A 133 -9.03 16.52 -3.43
CA PRO A 133 -9.26 17.30 -2.22
C PRO A 133 -7.99 18.09 -1.85
N THR A 134 -8.11 19.01 -0.89
CA THR A 134 -6.94 19.77 -0.42
C THR A 134 -5.87 18.80 0.08
N ALA A 135 -4.69 18.86 -0.54
CA ALA A 135 -3.63 17.92 -0.22
C ALA A 135 -3.08 18.18 1.18
N TRP A 136 -3.04 17.16 2.04
CA TRP A 136 -2.52 17.30 3.41
C TRP A 136 -0.98 17.36 3.43
N THR A 137 -0.32 16.91 2.36
CA THR A 137 1.14 16.92 2.17
C THR A 137 1.72 18.33 2.12
N VAL A 138 0.96 19.33 1.67
CA VAL A 138 1.37 20.75 1.64
C VAL A 138 1.66 21.31 3.04
N ARG A 139 1.15 20.64 4.08
CA ARG A 139 1.41 20.96 5.48
C ARG A 139 2.38 19.96 6.10
N ALA A 140 2.12 18.67 5.95
CA ALA A 140 2.88 17.62 6.64
C ALA A 140 4.37 17.59 6.22
N VAL A 141 4.67 17.81 4.94
CA VAL A 141 6.06 17.77 4.45
C VAL A 141 6.86 18.97 4.97
N PRO A 142 6.43 20.24 4.80
CA PRO A 142 7.18 21.38 5.34
C PRO A 142 7.33 21.36 6.87
N GLU A 143 6.30 20.94 7.62
CA GLU A 143 6.38 20.81 9.08
C GLU A 143 7.41 19.76 9.51
N LEU A 144 7.50 18.62 8.80
CA LEU A 144 8.51 17.61 9.07
C LEU A 144 9.92 18.12 8.73
N VAL A 145 10.09 18.79 7.59
CA VAL A 145 11.37 19.43 7.20
C VAL A 145 11.81 20.42 8.28
N HIS A 146 10.91 21.31 8.70
CA HIS A 146 11.19 22.28 9.76
C HIS A 146 11.60 21.59 11.07
N ARG A 147 10.92 20.50 11.44
CA ARG A 147 11.25 19.79 12.68
C ARG A 147 12.58 19.05 12.59
N ILE A 148 12.90 18.41 11.47
CA ILE A 148 14.22 17.81 11.21
C ILE A 148 15.29 18.87 11.36
N ASP A 149 15.08 20.01 10.68
CA ASP A 149 16.02 21.11 10.67
C ASP A 149 16.28 21.68 12.08
N HIS A 150 15.20 21.91 12.81
CA HIS A 150 15.23 22.43 14.16
C HIS A 150 15.96 21.51 15.15
N LEU A 151 15.79 20.18 15.02
CA LEU A 151 16.47 19.21 15.87
C LEU A 151 17.96 19.11 15.54
N LEU A 152 18.32 19.13 14.26
CA LEU A 152 19.70 18.92 13.81
C LEU A 152 20.57 20.19 13.81
N SER A 153 19.95 21.38 13.78
CA SER A 153 20.67 22.67 13.84
C SER A 153 21.06 23.07 15.26
N ARG A 154 20.41 22.48 16.28
CA ARG A 154 20.68 22.82 17.70
C ARG A 154 21.98 22.25 18.22
N ASP A 155 22.36 21.09 17.71
CA ASP A 155 23.54 20.35 18.15
C ASP A 155 24.15 19.63 16.93
N PRO A 156 25.41 19.92 16.57
CA PRO A 156 26.13 19.21 15.52
C PRO A 156 26.20 17.68 15.74
N ARG A 157 26.12 17.23 17.00
CA ARG A 157 26.11 15.82 17.40
C ARG A 157 24.72 15.17 17.36
N ALA A 158 23.65 15.97 17.20
CA ALA A 158 22.31 15.42 17.13
C ALA A 158 22.17 14.48 15.92
N ARG A 159 21.54 13.33 16.16
CA ARG A 159 21.20 12.32 15.17
C ARG A 159 19.73 11.98 15.25
N LEU A 160 19.14 11.59 14.12
CA LEU A 160 17.70 11.39 14.02
C LEU A 160 17.38 10.04 13.36
N LEU A 161 16.59 9.22 14.04
CA LEU A 161 15.92 8.07 13.43
C LEU A 161 14.48 8.43 13.10
N LEU A 162 14.14 8.42 11.82
CA LEU A 162 12.77 8.57 11.34
C LEU A 162 12.13 7.19 11.23
N HIS A 163 11.15 6.89 12.09
CA HIS A 163 10.38 5.65 12.00
C HIS A 163 8.97 5.92 11.45
N THR A 164 8.73 5.46 10.22
CA THR A 164 7.52 5.73 9.46
C THR A 164 6.74 4.46 9.13
N ASN A 165 5.43 4.61 8.91
CA ASN A 165 4.54 3.52 8.52
C ASN A 165 3.69 3.97 7.33
N SER A 166 3.46 3.07 6.36
CA SER A 166 2.61 3.29 5.20
C SER A 166 2.95 4.59 4.47
N LEU A 167 1.96 5.44 4.18
CA LEU A 167 2.11 6.77 3.58
C LEU A 167 3.09 7.68 4.34
N GLY A 168 3.29 7.48 5.65
CA GLY A 168 4.30 8.20 6.42
C GLY A 168 5.70 8.07 5.84
N SER A 169 6.01 6.92 5.23
CA SER A 169 7.30 6.66 4.59
C SER A 169 7.49 7.52 3.35
N VAL A 170 6.42 7.77 2.59
CA VAL A 170 6.45 8.67 1.44
C VAL A 170 6.64 10.12 1.88
N ILE A 171 5.96 10.56 2.95
CA ILE A 171 6.18 11.90 3.55
C ILE A 171 7.65 12.06 3.96
N ALA A 172 8.22 11.06 4.62
CA ALA A 172 9.60 11.12 5.08
C ALA A 172 10.57 11.23 3.90
N VAL A 173 10.38 10.46 2.83
CA VAL A 173 11.20 10.59 1.60
C VAL A 173 11.08 12.00 1.01
N LEU A 174 9.86 12.53 0.88
CA LEU A 174 9.64 13.90 0.39
C LEU A 174 10.31 14.96 1.27
N ALA A 175 10.23 14.79 2.59
CA ALA A 175 10.88 15.69 3.54
C ALA A 175 12.41 15.59 3.43
N LEU A 176 12.98 14.39 3.35
CA LEU A 176 14.43 14.20 3.23
C LEU A 176 14.99 14.79 1.92
N TRP A 177 14.24 14.77 0.82
CA TRP A 177 14.63 15.49 -0.41
C TRP A 177 14.71 17.02 -0.20
N GLN A 178 13.92 17.57 0.72
CA GLN A 178 13.88 19.01 1.05
C GLN A 178 14.78 19.37 2.25
N THR A 179 15.23 18.38 3.02
CA THR A 179 16.21 18.57 4.10
C THR A 179 17.55 19.01 3.53
N ARG A 180 18.23 19.93 4.23
CA ARG A 180 19.54 20.44 3.84
C ARG A 180 20.57 19.30 3.71
N PRO A 181 21.41 19.26 2.66
CA PRO A 181 22.33 18.15 2.42
C PRO A 181 23.25 17.83 3.61
N GLU A 182 23.71 18.85 4.34
CA GLU A 182 24.57 18.74 5.53
C GLU A 182 23.92 17.98 6.70
N HIS A 183 22.59 17.90 6.74
CA HIS A 183 21.84 17.20 7.78
C HIS A 183 21.62 15.72 7.46
N ARG A 184 21.60 15.34 6.18
CA ARG A 184 21.13 14.02 5.72
C ARG A 184 21.93 12.87 6.31
N ARG A 185 23.26 12.99 6.37
CA ARG A 185 24.16 11.95 6.93
C ARG A 185 23.92 11.65 8.40
N ARG A 186 23.21 12.51 9.13
CA ARG A 186 22.85 12.32 10.55
C ARG A 186 21.46 11.74 10.73
N ILE A 187 20.81 11.31 9.65
CA ILE A 187 19.45 10.78 9.65
C ILE A 187 19.47 9.33 9.18
N ALA A 188 18.72 8.45 9.86
CA ALA A 188 18.38 7.12 9.37
C ALA A 188 16.87 7.00 9.20
N LEU A 189 16.43 6.14 8.27
CA LEU A 189 15.03 5.91 7.95
C LEU A 189 14.66 4.44 8.17
N LEU A 190 13.68 4.21 9.05
CA LEU A 190 13.01 2.94 9.25
C LEU A 190 11.60 3.04 8.68
N SER A 191 11.38 2.52 7.48
CA SER A 191 10.06 2.51 6.85
C SER A 191 9.37 1.16 7.02
N THR A 192 8.10 1.16 7.37
CA THR A 192 7.26 -0.04 7.46
C THR A 192 6.08 0.07 6.50
N GLY A 193 5.74 -1.02 5.80
CA GLY A 193 4.62 -1.06 4.87
C GLY A 193 4.69 0.00 3.77
N CYS A 194 5.87 0.30 3.21
CA CYS A 194 6.05 1.46 2.33
C CYS A 194 5.39 1.28 0.95
N PRO A 195 4.43 2.15 0.53
CA PRO A 195 3.76 2.03 -0.77
C PRO A 195 4.50 2.73 -1.93
N LEU A 196 5.73 3.21 -1.71
CA LEU A 196 6.45 4.07 -2.65
C LEU A 196 6.64 3.40 -4.03
N THR A 197 7.22 2.21 -4.06
CA THR A 197 7.47 1.50 -5.32
C THR A 197 6.18 0.94 -5.91
N LEU A 198 5.34 0.32 -5.08
CA LEU A 198 4.14 -0.38 -5.54
C LEU A 198 3.10 0.57 -6.14
N PHE A 199 2.82 1.69 -5.47
CA PHE A 199 1.76 2.61 -5.85
C PHE A 199 2.30 3.83 -6.59
N PHE A 200 3.28 4.53 -6.01
CA PHE A 200 3.71 5.82 -6.54
C PHE A 200 4.57 5.69 -7.80
N THR A 201 5.50 4.75 -7.86
CA THR A 201 6.29 4.52 -9.08
C THR A 201 5.40 4.04 -10.23
N ARG A 202 4.37 3.24 -9.92
CA ARG A 202 3.45 2.65 -10.89
C ARG A 202 2.49 3.67 -11.49
N HIS A 203 1.82 4.47 -10.65
CA HIS A 203 0.80 5.42 -11.11
C HIS A 203 1.34 6.83 -11.36
N TYR A 204 2.50 7.16 -10.80
CA TYR A 204 3.12 8.48 -10.89
C TYR A 204 4.62 8.39 -11.22
N PRO A 205 4.99 7.71 -12.33
CA PRO A 205 6.38 7.38 -12.64
C PRO A 205 7.29 8.60 -12.73
N ALA A 206 6.78 9.77 -13.11
CA ALA A 206 7.56 11.00 -13.21
C ALA A 206 8.09 11.54 -11.86
N TYR A 207 7.50 11.13 -10.73
CA TYR A 207 7.81 11.71 -9.41
C TYR A 207 8.57 10.77 -8.47
N ALA A 208 8.44 9.45 -8.65
CA ALA A 208 9.05 8.43 -7.80
C ALA A 208 9.94 7.50 -8.63
N VAL A 209 10.98 8.06 -9.25
CA VAL A 209 11.93 7.25 -10.05
C VAL A 209 13.04 6.71 -9.14
N HIS A 210 13.44 5.46 -9.35
CA HIS A 210 14.59 4.82 -8.71
C HIS A 210 15.84 5.73 -8.74
N ASP A 211 16.06 6.44 -9.86
CA ASP A 211 17.16 7.38 -10.06
C ASP A 211 17.22 8.54 -9.05
N ARG A 212 16.08 8.90 -8.43
CA ARG A 212 16.02 9.94 -7.39
C ARG A 212 16.09 9.38 -5.98
N ILE A 213 15.74 8.10 -5.82
CA ILE A 213 15.76 7.40 -4.53
C ILE A 213 17.18 6.96 -4.18
N ALA A 214 17.95 6.44 -5.16
CA ALA A 214 19.30 5.95 -4.90
C ALA A 214 20.25 7.03 -4.35
N PRO A 215 20.30 8.26 -4.92
CA PRO A 215 21.11 9.34 -4.36
C PRO A 215 20.64 9.77 -2.97
N LEU A 216 19.33 9.68 -2.69
CA LEU A 216 18.79 9.98 -1.37
C LEU A 216 19.25 8.94 -0.35
N ALA A 217 19.09 7.65 -0.66
CA ALA A 217 19.51 6.54 0.19
C ALA A 217 21.00 6.61 0.50
N ALA A 218 21.84 6.95 -0.49
CA ALA A 218 23.27 7.15 -0.31
C ALA A 218 23.63 8.41 0.49
N SER A 219 22.72 9.38 0.63
CA SER A 219 22.97 10.64 1.35
C SER A 219 22.61 10.59 2.84
N ILE A 220 21.86 9.56 3.27
CA ILE A 220 21.46 9.36 4.66
C ILE A 220 22.32 8.28 5.33
N ALA A 221 22.29 8.19 6.67
CA ALA A 221 23.11 7.24 7.42
C ALA A 221 22.76 5.78 7.08
N GLY A 222 21.46 5.50 6.93
CA GLY A 222 20.96 4.19 6.58
C GLY A 222 19.45 4.19 6.36
N TRP A 223 18.98 3.23 5.57
CA TRP A 223 17.56 3.00 5.34
C TRP A 223 17.24 1.52 5.40
N THR A 224 16.39 1.13 6.36
CA THR A 224 15.76 -0.19 6.39
C THR A 224 14.27 -0.04 6.03
N ASN A 225 13.83 -0.77 5.01
CA ASN A 225 12.43 -0.87 4.62
C ASN A 225 11.89 -2.25 4.96
N ILE A 226 10.81 -2.30 5.73
CA ILE A 226 10.19 -3.53 6.21
C ILE A 226 8.82 -3.68 5.57
N ARG A 227 8.54 -4.86 5.03
CA ARG A 227 7.20 -5.25 4.58
C ARG A 227 6.85 -6.63 5.06
N ARG A 228 5.54 -6.91 5.15
CA ARG A 228 5.05 -8.29 5.30
C ARG A 228 4.82 -8.93 3.94
N ASP A 229 4.95 -10.25 3.88
CA ASP A 229 4.66 -11.05 2.69
C ASP A 229 3.16 -11.09 2.33
N THR A 230 2.29 -10.72 3.26
CA THR A 230 0.83 -10.60 3.10
C THR A 230 0.33 -9.17 2.96
N ASP A 231 1.24 -8.19 2.85
CA ASP A 231 0.89 -6.77 2.70
C ASP A 231 0.72 -6.40 1.21
N PRO A 232 -0.51 -6.19 0.70
CA PRO A 232 -0.74 -5.88 -0.70
C PRO A 232 -0.48 -4.41 -1.06
N MET A 233 -0.03 -3.60 -0.10
CA MET A 233 0.20 -2.18 -0.28
C MET A 233 1.67 -1.80 -0.17
N ALA A 234 2.54 -2.73 0.21
CA ALA A 234 3.97 -2.51 0.35
C ALA A 234 4.76 -3.35 -0.65
N ALA A 235 5.88 -2.80 -1.11
CA ALA A 235 6.85 -3.51 -1.93
C ALA A 235 8.26 -3.18 -1.47
N ASP A 236 9.22 -3.94 -2.00
CA ASP A 236 10.63 -3.60 -1.87
C ASP A 236 10.88 -2.24 -2.53
N ILE A 237 11.77 -1.45 -1.93
CA ILE A 237 12.26 -0.24 -2.59
C ILE A 237 13.15 -0.63 -3.78
N ALA A 238 13.89 -1.75 -3.66
CA ALA A 238 14.71 -2.32 -4.72
C ALA A 238 15.76 -1.34 -5.28
N VAL A 239 16.37 -0.57 -4.37
CA VAL A 239 17.38 0.44 -4.69
C VAL A 239 18.64 0.20 -3.86
N ALA A 240 19.81 0.37 -4.47
CA ALA A 240 21.09 0.27 -3.79
C ALA A 240 21.17 1.25 -2.59
N GLY A 241 21.61 0.76 -1.44
CA GLY A 241 21.66 1.54 -0.19
C GLY A 241 20.41 1.45 0.68
N VAL A 242 19.35 0.80 0.21
CA VAL A 242 18.18 0.46 1.03
C VAL A 242 18.21 -1.03 1.39
N ARG A 243 18.10 -1.34 2.68
CA ARG A 243 17.95 -2.71 3.16
C ARG A 243 16.48 -3.07 3.23
N ASP A 244 16.00 -3.81 2.22
CA ASP A 244 14.65 -4.36 2.19
C ASP A 244 14.57 -5.65 3.04
N VAL A 245 13.63 -5.69 3.98
CA VAL A 245 13.40 -6.79 4.92
C VAL A 245 11.96 -7.29 4.76
N VAL A 246 11.83 -8.58 4.53
CA VAL A 246 10.53 -9.24 4.40
C VAL A 246 10.24 -10.03 5.66
N TRP A 247 9.16 -9.68 6.34
CA TRP A 247 8.64 -10.44 7.46
C TRP A 247 7.54 -11.39 6.97
N SER A 248 7.66 -12.66 7.34
CA SER A 248 6.53 -13.56 7.24
C SER A 248 5.50 -13.20 8.30
N ASP A 249 4.28 -12.88 7.85
CA ASP A 249 3.10 -12.68 8.70
C ASP A 249 2.50 -14.01 9.19
N ALA A 250 2.94 -15.08 8.55
CA ALA A 250 2.45 -16.42 8.80
C ALA A 250 3.23 -17.15 9.90
N THR A 251 4.34 -16.59 10.38
CA THR A 251 5.24 -17.18 11.41
C THR A 251 5.17 -16.42 12.72
N ASP A 252 5.44 -17.09 13.84
CA ASP A 252 5.49 -16.47 15.17
C ASP A 252 6.68 -15.48 15.25
N PRO A 253 6.45 -14.17 15.47
CA PRO A 253 7.53 -13.19 15.59
C PRO A 253 8.35 -13.31 16.88
N TYR A 254 7.85 -14.02 17.90
CA TYR A 254 8.56 -14.29 19.15
C TYR A 254 9.40 -15.57 19.07
N GLY A 255 9.14 -16.41 18.08
CA GLY A 255 9.89 -17.63 17.82
C GLY A 255 11.23 -17.35 17.14
N PRO A 256 12.14 -18.36 17.11
CA PRO A 256 13.36 -18.24 16.33
C PRO A 256 13.03 -18.04 14.85
N PRO A 257 13.81 -17.22 14.12
CA PRO A 257 13.61 -17.04 12.69
C PRO A 257 13.72 -18.41 11.98
N PRO A 258 12.84 -18.70 11.02
CA PRO A 258 12.88 -19.98 10.31
C PRO A 258 14.15 -20.08 9.47
N SER A 259 14.87 -21.19 9.62
CA SER A 259 16.15 -21.44 8.91
C SER A 259 15.93 -22.18 7.59
N THR A 260 14.87 -22.98 7.49
CA THR A 260 14.55 -23.79 6.32
C THR A 260 13.11 -23.58 5.83
N PRO A 261 12.79 -23.89 4.56
CA PRO A 261 11.41 -23.87 4.07
C PRO A 261 10.46 -24.80 4.85
N ALA A 262 10.99 -25.90 5.40
CA ALA A 262 10.23 -26.81 6.25
C ALA A 262 9.87 -26.15 7.59
N ASP A 263 10.80 -25.39 8.18
CA ASP A 263 10.55 -24.62 9.41
C ASP A 263 9.48 -23.56 9.19
N VAL A 264 9.48 -22.90 8.03
CA VAL A 264 8.42 -21.94 7.66
C VAL A 264 7.06 -22.65 7.68
N LEU A 265 6.92 -23.80 7.01
CA LEU A 265 5.66 -24.55 6.95
C LEU A 265 5.20 -25.06 8.32
N ALA A 266 6.15 -25.52 9.14
CA ALA A 266 5.87 -25.93 10.52
C ALA A 266 5.34 -24.75 11.33
N GLN A 267 6.07 -23.63 11.37
CA GLN A 267 5.68 -22.42 12.11
C GLN A 267 4.39 -21.78 11.60
N GLN A 268 4.02 -21.99 10.33
CA GLN A 268 2.74 -21.52 9.75
C GLN A 268 1.50 -22.21 10.30
N THR A 269 1.66 -23.46 10.71
CA THR A 269 0.56 -24.36 11.07
C THR A 269 0.62 -24.78 12.54
N ASP A 270 1.65 -24.35 13.26
CA ASP A 270 1.87 -24.66 14.67
C ASP A 270 1.34 -23.58 15.60
N ARG A 271 0.97 -23.99 16.81
CA ARG A 271 0.53 -23.10 17.90
C ARG A 271 1.61 -23.14 18.97
N GLY A 272 2.44 -22.10 18.98
CA GLY A 272 3.52 -21.98 19.97
C GLY A 272 3.00 -21.66 21.37
N PRO A 273 3.84 -21.79 22.41
CA PRO A 273 3.50 -21.36 23.77
C PRO A 273 3.19 -19.86 23.86
N HIS A 274 3.76 -19.05 22.96
CA HIS A 274 3.46 -17.61 22.84
C HIS A 274 2.24 -17.32 21.94
N GLN A 275 1.71 -18.34 21.25
CA GLN A 275 0.66 -18.21 20.25
C GLN A 275 -0.31 -19.41 20.30
N PRO A 276 -1.16 -19.49 21.33
CA PRO A 276 -2.07 -20.63 21.55
C PRO A 276 -3.22 -20.70 20.51
N VAL A 277 -3.41 -19.64 19.73
CA VAL A 277 -4.36 -19.55 18.62
C VAL A 277 -3.61 -19.07 17.37
N PHE A 278 -4.12 -19.39 16.18
CA PHE A 278 -3.53 -18.84 14.96
C PHE A 278 -3.55 -17.31 14.99
N ARG A 279 -2.40 -16.69 14.78
CA ARG A 279 -2.31 -15.23 14.69
C ARG A 279 -3.22 -14.72 13.59
N GLN A 280 -3.85 -13.58 13.81
CA GLN A 280 -4.44 -12.85 12.70
C GLN A 280 -3.33 -12.45 11.70
N LEU A 281 -3.63 -12.50 10.41
CA LEU A 281 -2.74 -11.91 9.40
C LEU A 281 -2.84 -10.40 9.54
N GLU A 282 -1.75 -9.75 9.94
CA GLU A 282 -1.68 -8.32 10.15
C GLU A 282 -1.50 -7.56 8.84
N GLY A 283 -0.86 -8.17 7.83
CA GLY A 283 -0.59 -7.53 6.54
C GLY A 283 0.00 -6.13 6.70
N HIS A 284 -0.75 -5.12 6.25
CA HIS A 284 -0.33 -3.70 6.24
C HIS A 284 -0.34 -3.00 7.61
N VAL A 285 -0.98 -3.58 8.64
CA VAL A 285 -1.17 -2.89 9.93
C VAL A 285 -0.22 -3.41 11.01
N ASN A 286 -0.15 -2.73 12.15
CA ASN A 286 0.54 -3.21 13.36
C ASN A 286 2.03 -3.59 13.20
N HIS A 287 2.77 -2.95 12.30
CA HIS A 287 4.23 -3.12 12.20
C HIS A 287 4.97 -2.70 13.48
N ARG A 288 4.53 -1.62 14.13
CA ARG A 288 5.16 -1.10 15.36
C ARG A 288 4.98 -1.97 16.59
N ALA A 289 3.95 -2.82 16.61
CA ALA A 289 3.68 -3.74 17.72
C ALA A 289 4.42 -5.08 17.54
N ASP A 290 5.07 -5.28 16.39
CA ASP A 290 5.81 -6.50 16.10
C ASP A 290 7.17 -6.46 16.84
N PRO A 291 7.52 -7.45 17.67
CA PRO A 291 8.76 -7.42 18.47
C PRO A 291 10.02 -7.39 17.61
N ARG A 292 9.96 -7.85 16.37
CA ARG A 292 11.08 -7.81 15.42
C ARG A 292 11.51 -6.38 15.07
N ILE A 293 10.67 -5.37 15.32
CA ILE A 293 10.96 -3.97 15.01
C ILE A 293 12.11 -3.41 15.84
N ASP A 294 12.29 -3.90 17.07
CA ASP A 294 13.30 -3.37 17.99
C ASP A 294 14.71 -3.69 17.50
N ALA A 295 14.95 -4.92 17.04
CA ALA A 295 16.24 -5.31 16.45
C ALA A 295 16.58 -4.46 15.22
N GLU A 296 15.59 -4.18 14.37
CA GLU A 296 15.77 -3.36 13.16
C GLU A 296 16.00 -1.88 13.48
N ARG A 297 15.33 -1.36 14.51
CA ARG A 297 15.56 -0.02 15.05
C ARG A 297 16.97 0.09 15.61
N ASP A 298 17.38 -0.85 16.44
CA ASP A 298 18.64 -0.79 17.18
C ASP A 298 19.83 -0.88 16.22
N ALA A 299 19.75 -1.71 15.18
CA ALA A 299 20.76 -1.76 14.11
C ALA A 299 20.95 -0.40 13.40
N LEU A 300 19.86 0.35 13.16
CA LEU A 300 19.94 1.70 12.58
C LEU A 300 20.48 2.73 13.58
N LEU A 301 20.18 2.58 14.88
CA LEU A 301 20.74 3.44 15.93
C LEU A 301 22.25 3.24 16.08
N GLU A 302 22.74 2.00 16.01
CA GLU A 302 24.16 1.68 16.00
C GLU A 302 24.85 2.30 14.77
N MET A 303 24.25 2.15 13.59
CA MET A 303 24.75 2.77 12.36
C MET A 303 24.81 4.30 12.48
N LEU A 304 23.80 4.93 13.06
CA LEU A 304 23.81 6.36 13.34
C LEU A 304 24.93 6.75 14.30
N ALA A 305 25.12 6.01 15.38
CA ALA A 305 26.16 6.28 16.37
C ALA A 305 27.58 6.19 15.79
N ALA A 306 27.78 5.36 14.76
CA ALA A 306 29.07 5.20 14.09
C ALA A 306 29.40 6.31 13.08
N VAL A 307 28.44 7.14 12.69
CA VAL A 307 28.70 8.27 11.78
C VAL A 307 29.58 9.30 12.53
N PRO A 308 30.63 9.87 11.92
CA PRO A 308 31.46 10.88 12.57
C PRO A 308 30.68 12.13 12.97
N ASP A 309 31.14 12.82 14.00
CA ASP A 309 30.68 14.17 14.31
C ASP A 309 31.13 15.13 13.20
N LEU A 310 30.31 16.13 12.89
CA LEU A 310 30.74 17.23 12.04
C LEU A 310 31.71 18.09 12.84
N ASP A 311 32.89 18.38 12.29
CA ASP A 311 33.78 19.38 12.88
C ASP A 311 33.03 20.73 12.91
N PRO A 312 33.05 21.43 14.07
CA PRO A 312 32.32 22.68 14.26
C PRO A 312 32.82 23.84 13.39
#